data_AF-A0A7E4W231-F1
#
_entry.id   AF-A0A7E4W231-F1
#
_cell.length_a   1.000
_cell.length_b   1.000
_cell.length_c   1.000
_cell.angle_alpha   90.00
_cell.angle_beta   90.00
_cell.angle_gamma   90.00
#
_symmetry.space_group_name_H-M   'P 1'
#
loop_
_entity.id
_entity.type
_entity.pdbx_description
1 polymer ?
#
loop_
_entity_poly.entity_id
_entity_poly.type
_entity_poly.pdbx_seq_one_letter_code
_entity_poly.pdbx_strand_id
1 'polypeptide(L)'
;MRHYKTYAAQFTNTVRIDIQEDLLGRNDTIKIEDQKIDGVVGFKWSITCQTWANRRVYGKRAESVIVIDVWGYDPYSFGNVQYGVRVQNAPAIDVYDKHINKSFYIPHDELYDTRGAIKKGQIVILVDATYYMPARVKEQNDRYLSQAAETVNRDVRLNVFELINGTDQAMDLEIVVGDGKIKGHKAFLSLVSPVFNAMFTHNTQEAQSGVVTIKDFDYATVKEAIDMLYGNPFKPISVGRAIYLLKFAEKYIIKVAVDNLETWISDKITTDAFALVVRHAWEHSSEKLKFACGKFYHQNFEIGSRNDFKQLEENVVKELANYASR
;
A
#
# COMPACT_ATOMS: atom_id res chain seq x y z
N MET A 1 22.14 28.56 -3.82
CA MET A 1 21.06 27.87 -4.56
C MET A 1 20.62 26.64 -3.77
N ARG A 2 19.41 26.62 -3.20
CA ARG A 2 18.90 25.44 -2.48
C ARG A 2 18.68 24.31 -3.49
N HIS A 3 19.45 23.23 -3.37
CA HIS A 3 19.23 22.01 -4.14
C HIS A 3 18.02 21.31 -3.55
N TYR A 4 16.84 21.54 -4.13
CA TYR A 4 15.65 20.80 -3.76
C TYR A 4 15.83 19.35 -4.22
N LYS A 5 15.75 18.38 -3.29
CA LYS A 5 15.69 16.96 -3.66
C LYS A 5 14.44 16.74 -4.51
N THR A 6 14.64 16.32 -5.76
CA THR A 6 13.59 15.92 -6.70
C THR A 6 13.49 14.40 -6.73
N TYR A 7 12.27 13.89 -6.67
CA TYR A 7 11.98 12.46 -6.74
C TYR A 7 11.31 12.14 -8.07
N ALA A 8 11.64 11.01 -8.68
CA ALA A 8 11.05 10.57 -9.93
C ALA A 8 10.09 9.41 -9.67
N ALA A 9 8.84 9.54 -10.13
CA ALA A 9 7.94 8.42 -10.33
C ALA A 9 7.95 8.08 -11.83
N GLN A 10 8.29 6.84 -12.16
CA GLN A 10 8.32 6.34 -13.53
C GLN A 10 7.08 5.51 -13.79
N PHE A 11 6.49 5.70 -14.96
CA PHE A 11 5.46 4.80 -15.47
C PHE A 11 5.71 4.53 -16.95
N THR A 12 5.41 3.30 -17.34
CA THR A 12 5.40 2.87 -18.73
C THR A 12 3.99 2.41 -19.02
N ASN A 13 3.34 3.04 -19.99
CA ASN A 13 2.03 2.61 -20.44
C ASN A 13 2.06 2.25 -21.93
N THR A 14 1.38 1.18 -22.29
CA THR A 14 1.28 0.70 -23.67
C THR A 14 -0.10 1.02 -24.19
N VAL A 15 -0.15 1.89 -25.18
CA VAL A 15 -1.39 2.32 -25.83
C VAL A 15 -1.48 1.71 -27.22
N ARG A 16 -2.53 0.93 -27.45
CA ARG A 16 -2.83 0.37 -28.78
C ARG A 16 -3.92 1.22 -29.40
N ILE A 17 -3.66 1.73 -30.60
CA ILE A 17 -4.62 2.54 -31.36
C ILE A 17 -4.91 1.82 -32.66
N ASP A 18 -6.19 1.48 -32.86
CA ASP A 18 -6.68 0.98 -34.14
C ASP A 18 -6.76 2.16 -35.11
N ILE A 19 -5.97 2.10 -36.18
CA ILE A 19 -6.01 3.10 -37.25
C ILE A 19 -6.64 2.41 -38.45
N GLN A 20 -7.92 2.71 -38.68
CA GLN A 20 -8.56 2.27 -39.91
C GLN A 20 -7.84 2.93 -41.09
N GLU A 21 -7.39 2.11 -42.04
CA GLU A 21 -6.53 2.57 -43.16
C GLU A 21 -7.19 3.67 -44.01
N ASP A 22 -8.53 3.72 -44.03
CA ASP A 22 -9.32 4.72 -44.75
C ASP A 22 -9.40 6.09 -44.05
N LEU A 23 -8.95 6.19 -42.80
CA LEU A 23 -8.87 7.45 -42.04
C LEU A 23 -7.54 8.19 -42.27
N LEU A 24 -6.52 7.51 -42.80
CA LEU A 24 -5.23 8.13 -43.10
C LEU A 24 -5.36 9.15 -44.23
N GLY A 25 -4.92 10.39 -43.97
CA GLY A 25 -5.11 11.51 -44.89
C GLY A 25 -6.47 12.20 -44.79
N ARG A 26 -7.35 11.78 -43.86
CA ARG A 26 -8.49 12.58 -43.40
C ARG A 26 -8.10 13.31 -42.13
N ASN A 27 -8.68 14.48 -41.89
CA ASN A 27 -8.53 15.17 -40.62
C ASN A 27 -9.41 14.46 -39.57
N ASP A 28 -8.87 13.44 -38.92
CA ASP A 28 -9.55 12.66 -37.88
C ASP A 28 -8.74 12.64 -36.58
N THR A 29 -9.38 12.35 -35.45
CA THR A 29 -8.81 12.42 -34.12
C THR A 29 -9.28 11.26 -33.24
N ILE A 30 -8.34 10.39 -32.85
CA ILE A 30 -8.56 9.35 -31.84
C ILE A 30 -8.02 9.84 -30.50
N LYS A 31 -8.86 9.83 -29.47
CA LYS A 31 -8.51 10.35 -28.14
C LYS A 31 -8.62 9.26 -27.08
N ILE A 32 -7.58 9.14 -26.27
CA ILE A 32 -7.54 8.29 -25.08
C ILE A 32 -7.31 9.23 -23.91
N GLU A 33 -8.31 9.36 -23.05
CA GLU A 33 -8.32 10.35 -21.97
C GLU A 33 -8.13 9.73 -20.59
N ASP A 34 -7.79 10.59 -19.63
CA ASP A 34 -7.95 10.34 -18.19
C ASP A 34 -7.21 9.09 -17.67
N GLN A 35 -6.10 8.73 -18.32
CA GLN A 35 -5.26 7.64 -17.87
C GLN A 35 -4.55 8.04 -16.58
N LYS A 36 -4.54 7.12 -15.62
CA LYS A 36 -3.88 7.32 -14.33
C LYS A 36 -2.40 6.96 -14.42
N ILE A 37 -1.60 7.61 -13.58
CA ILE A 37 -0.23 7.17 -13.29
C ILE A 37 -0.28 6.41 -11.97
N ASP A 38 0.22 5.18 -11.97
CA ASP A 38 0.39 4.41 -10.75
C ASP A 38 1.34 5.13 -9.79
N GLY A 39 0.88 5.34 -8.56
CA GLY A 39 1.67 6.02 -7.53
C GLY A 39 1.63 7.54 -7.55
N VAL A 40 0.87 8.19 -8.44
CA VAL A 40 0.67 9.66 -8.42
C VAL A 40 -0.82 10.00 -8.36
N VAL A 41 -1.28 10.58 -7.25
CA VAL A 41 -2.68 10.90 -7.02
C VAL A 41 -3.10 12.11 -7.85
N GLY A 42 -4.19 11.95 -8.61
CA GLY A 42 -4.85 13.04 -9.32
C GLY A 42 -4.17 13.46 -10.62
N PHE A 43 -2.95 12.98 -10.91
CA PHE A 43 -2.37 13.18 -12.22
C PHE A 43 -3.12 12.36 -13.25
N LYS A 44 -3.52 13.03 -14.32
CA LYS A 44 -4.16 12.40 -15.48
C LYS A 44 -3.34 12.71 -16.71
N TRP A 45 -3.31 11.78 -17.65
CA TRP A 45 -2.80 12.07 -18.98
C TRP A 45 -3.72 11.55 -20.07
N SER A 46 -3.58 12.16 -21.22
CA SER A 46 -4.35 11.83 -22.41
C SER A 46 -3.41 11.75 -23.62
N ILE A 47 -3.73 10.85 -24.55
CA ILE A 47 -3.12 10.82 -25.87
C ILE A 47 -4.18 11.17 -26.90
N THR A 48 -3.81 12.05 -27.82
CA THR A 48 -4.58 12.33 -29.01
C THR A 48 -3.76 11.90 -30.22
N CYS A 49 -4.32 11.08 -31.10
CA CYS A 49 -3.73 10.69 -32.37
C CYS A 49 -4.53 11.33 -33.50
N GLN A 50 -3.90 12.19 -34.29
CA GLN A 50 -4.54 12.88 -35.41
C GLN A 50 -3.91 12.51 -36.73
N THR A 51 -4.73 12.31 -37.76
CA THR A 51 -4.28 12.14 -39.14
C THR A 51 -4.46 13.45 -39.89
N TRP A 52 -3.50 13.81 -40.75
CA TRP A 52 -3.55 15.03 -41.56
C TRP A 52 -3.13 14.70 -42.99
N ALA A 53 -3.76 15.33 -43.98
CA ALA A 53 -3.26 15.33 -45.37
C ALA A 53 -2.43 16.57 -45.70
N ASN A 54 -1.45 16.42 -46.58
CA ASN A 54 -0.70 17.53 -47.21
C ASN A 54 -0.07 18.52 -46.23
N ARG A 55 0.54 18.02 -45.14
CA ARG A 55 1.14 18.86 -44.08
C ARG A 55 2.65 19.01 -44.28
N ARG A 56 3.21 20.16 -43.88
CA ARG A 56 4.67 20.31 -43.74
C ARG A 56 5.12 19.91 -42.34
N VAL A 57 6.09 19.01 -42.26
CA VAL A 57 6.72 18.54 -41.01
C VAL A 57 8.23 18.63 -41.19
N TYR A 58 8.93 19.26 -40.23
CA TYR A 58 10.39 19.48 -40.28
C TYR A 58 10.90 20.06 -41.63
N GLY A 59 10.10 20.94 -42.25
CA GLY A 59 10.44 21.56 -43.53
C GLY A 59 10.16 20.73 -44.79
N LYS A 60 9.76 19.45 -44.66
CA LYS A 60 9.37 18.59 -45.78
C LYS A 60 7.85 18.52 -45.92
N ARG A 61 7.35 18.35 -47.14
CA ARG A 61 5.91 18.14 -47.42
C ARG A 61 5.63 16.64 -47.31
N ALA A 62 4.68 16.27 -46.47
CA ALA A 62 4.22 14.89 -46.29
C ALA A 62 2.77 14.76 -46.76
N GLU A 63 2.48 13.68 -47.48
CA GLU A 63 1.15 13.39 -48.03
C GLU A 63 0.16 13.05 -46.92
N SER A 64 0.59 12.27 -45.93
CA SER A 64 -0.12 12.12 -44.66
C SER A 64 0.81 12.11 -43.45
N VAL A 65 0.29 12.52 -42.29
CA VAL A 65 1.04 12.61 -41.04
C VAL A 65 0.17 12.11 -39.89
N ILE A 66 0.74 11.29 -39.01
CA ILE A 66 0.17 11.02 -37.68
C ILE A 66 0.79 11.98 -36.67
N VAL A 67 -0.05 12.68 -35.93
CA VAL A 67 0.34 13.52 -34.80
C VAL A 67 -0.10 12.86 -33.52
N ILE A 68 0.84 12.57 -32.63
CA ILE A 68 0.56 12.07 -31.28
C ILE A 68 0.76 13.22 -30.32
N ASP A 69 -0.31 13.71 -29.72
CA ASP A 69 -0.24 14.68 -28.64
C ASP A 69 -0.40 13.99 -27.30
N VAL A 70 0.63 14.05 -26.45
CA VAL A 70 0.54 13.63 -25.06
C VAL A 70 0.26 14.87 -24.21
N TRP A 71 -0.79 14.81 -23.39
CA TRP A 71 -1.19 15.87 -22.47
C TRP A 71 -1.14 15.37 -21.04
N GLY A 72 -0.49 16.11 -20.15
CA GLY A 72 -0.52 15.86 -18.72
C GLY A 72 -1.31 16.94 -17.98
N TYR A 73 -2.23 16.52 -17.10
CA TYR A 73 -2.82 17.39 -16.10
C TYR A 73 -2.16 17.10 -14.74
N ASP A 74 -1.32 18.03 -14.31
CA ASP A 74 -0.77 18.04 -12.96
C ASP A 74 -1.64 18.94 -12.06
N PRO A 75 -2.46 18.38 -11.16
CA PRO A 75 -3.30 19.18 -10.26
C PRO A 75 -2.46 20.03 -9.30
N TYR A 76 -1.17 19.72 -9.14
CA TYR A 76 -0.27 20.47 -8.28
C TYR A 76 0.46 21.58 -9.04
N SER A 77 0.50 21.59 -10.37
CA SER A 77 1.20 22.63 -11.17
C SER A 77 2.69 22.82 -10.80
N PHE A 78 3.36 21.76 -10.32
CA PHE A 78 4.74 21.85 -9.79
C PHE A 78 5.69 20.79 -10.38
N GLY A 79 5.19 19.80 -11.12
CA GLY A 79 5.98 18.71 -11.67
C GLY A 79 6.62 19.05 -13.01
N ASN A 80 7.89 18.70 -13.16
CA ASN A 80 8.47 18.52 -14.51
C ASN A 80 8.13 17.11 -14.95
N VAL A 81 7.46 16.96 -16.09
CA VAL A 81 7.19 15.64 -16.67
C VAL A 81 8.10 15.46 -17.86
N GLN A 82 8.81 14.35 -17.89
CA GLN A 82 9.52 13.93 -19.08
C GLN A 82 8.72 12.83 -19.76
N TYR A 83 8.39 13.05 -21.03
CA TYR A 83 7.75 12.04 -21.86
C TYR A 83 8.77 11.47 -22.83
N GLY A 84 8.76 10.14 -22.95
CA GLY A 84 9.27 9.39 -24.07
C GLY A 84 8.10 8.75 -24.79
N VAL A 85 7.96 8.99 -26.09
CA VAL A 85 6.98 8.28 -26.93
C VAL A 85 7.77 7.43 -27.89
N ARG A 86 7.45 6.13 -27.92
CA ARG A 86 8.04 5.14 -28.80
C ARG A 86 6.94 4.50 -29.60
N VAL A 87 7.15 4.30 -30.90
CA VAL A 87 6.18 3.60 -31.74
C VAL A 87 6.75 2.24 -32.09
N GLN A 88 5.99 1.19 -31.83
CA GLN A 88 6.45 -0.17 -32.03
C GLN A 88 6.75 -0.41 -33.52
N ASN A 89 7.95 -0.90 -33.83
CA ASN A 89 8.49 -1.09 -35.19
C ASN A 89 8.81 0.21 -35.98
N ALA A 90 8.74 1.40 -35.36
CA ALA A 90 9.24 2.64 -35.95
C ALA A 90 10.59 3.04 -35.29
N PRO A 91 11.74 2.81 -35.94
CA PRO A 91 13.04 2.98 -35.29
C PRO A 91 13.49 4.44 -35.06
N ALA A 92 12.75 5.43 -35.57
CA ALA A 92 13.19 6.84 -35.61
C ALA A 92 12.68 7.73 -34.45
N ILE A 93 11.86 7.21 -33.53
CA ILE A 93 11.14 8.03 -32.55
C ILE A 93 11.48 7.57 -31.13
N ASP A 94 12.71 7.86 -30.68
CA ASP A 94 13.07 7.92 -29.27
C ASP A 94 13.31 9.41 -28.93
N VAL A 95 12.23 10.14 -28.64
CA VAL A 95 12.30 11.57 -28.33
C VAL A 95 11.94 11.78 -26.87
N TYR A 96 12.94 12.18 -26.06
CA TYR A 96 12.76 12.56 -24.67
C TYR A 96 12.66 14.08 -24.55
N ASP A 97 11.56 14.59 -24.03
CA ASP A 97 11.34 16.03 -23.85
C ASP A 97 10.78 16.36 -22.46
N LYS A 98 11.10 17.54 -21.92
CA LYS A 98 10.82 18.00 -20.55
C LYS A 98 9.52 18.78 -20.40
N HIS A 99 8.66 18.80 -21.41
CA HIS A 99 7.43 19.60 -21.43
C HIS A 99 6.19 18.77 -21.14
N ILE A 100 5.24 19.35 -20.39
CA ILE A 100 3.98 18.72 -19.96
C ILE A 100 3.10 18.29 -21.14
N ASN A 101 3.19 19.02 -22.26
CA ASN A 101 2.46 18.72 -23.48
C ASN A 101 3.43 18.59 -24.64
N LYS A 102 3.28 17.54 -25.45
CA LYS A 102 4.17 17.32 -26.60
C LYS A 102 3.44 16.68 -27.77
N SER A 103 3.68 17.24 -28.96
CA SER A 103 3.29 16.69 -30.25
C SER A 103 4.46 15.94 -30.88
N PHE A 104 4.21 14.71 -31.32
CA PHE A 104 5.14 13.88 -32.09
C PHE A 104 4.57 13.70 -33.50
N TYR A 105 5.42 13.79 -34.53
CA TYR A 105 5.00 13.74 -35.92
C TYR A 105 5.63 12.54 -36.62
N ILE A 106 4.81 11.76 -37.33
CA ILE A 106 5.25 10.59 -38.09
C ILE A 106 4.83 10.76 -39.56
N PRO A 107 5.79 10.89 -40.49
CA PRO A 107 5.49 11.01 -41.92
C PRO A 107 5.09 9.66 -42.53
N HIS A 108 4.33 9.72 -43.63
CA HIS A 108 3.69 8.56 -44.28
C HIS A 108 4.65 7.43 -44.70
N ASP A 109 5.84 7.78 -45.17
CA ASP A 109 6.88 6.85 -45.62
C ASP A 109 7.44 5.99 -44.47
N GLU A 110 7.53 6.55 -43.26
CA GLU A 110 7.94 5.82 -42.04
C GLU A 110 6.85 4.90 -41.48
N LEU A 111 5.60 5.06 -41.91
CA LEU A 111 4.49 4.19 -41.52
C LEU A 111 4.45 2.88 -42.31
N TYR A 112 4.93 2.89 -43.56
CA TYR A 112 4.67 1.83 -44.56
C TYR A 112 5.89 1.15 -45.20
N ASP A 113 7.14 1.56 -44.94
CA ASP A 113 8.29 0.78 -45.44
C ASP A 113 8.40 -0.58 -44.71
N THR A 114 8.97 -1.60 -45.35
CA THR A 114 9.05 -3.06 -45.06
C THR A 114 9.20 -3.56 -43.60
N ARG A 115 9.35 -2.68 -42.61
CA ARG A 115 9.27 -2.91 -41.15
C ARG A 115 8.18 -2.07 -40.45
N GLY A 116 7.17 -1.60 -41.18
CA GLY A 116 6.28 -0.50 -40.84
C GLY A 116 5.59 -0.59 -39.46
N ALA A 117 5.31 0.59 -38.91
CA ALA A 117 4.68 0.80 -37.60
C ALA A 117 3.22 0.30 -37.55
N ILE A 118 2.53 0.32 -38.69
CA ILE A 118 1.15 -0.14 -38.83
C ILE A 118 1.15 -1.61 -39.24
N LYS A 119 0.56 -2.48 -38.41
CA LYS A 119 0.38 -3.90 -38.71
C LYS A 119 -1.09 -4.25 -38.57
N LYS A 120 -1.68 -4.82 -39.63
CA LYS A 120 -3.11 -5.20 -39.67
C LYS A 120 -4.06 -4.04 -39.30
N GLY A 121 -3.78 -2.83 -39.76
CA GLY A 121 -4.58 -1.64 -39.42
C GLY A 121 -4.43 -1.15 -37.96
N GLN A 122 -3.38 -1.55 -37.25
CA GLN A 122 -3.13 -1.09 -35.88
C GLN A 122 -1.75 -0.44 -35.77
N ILE A 123 -1.67 0.66 -35.03
CA ILE A 123 -0.42 1.23 -34.55
C ILE A 123 -0.33 0.99 -33.04
N VAL A 124 0.86 0.65 -32.56
CA VAL A 124 1.12 0.51 -31.12
C VAL A 124 2.06 1.62 -30.69
N ILE A 125 1.55 2.48 -29.80
CA ILE A 125 2.25 3.62 -29.25
C ILE A 125 2.57 3.30 -27.78
N LEU A 126 3.86 3.22 -27.49
CA LEU A 126 4.38 3.08 -26.15
C LEU A 126 4.67 4.49 -25.61
N VAL A 127 4.09 4.82 -24.47
CA VAL A 127 4.39 6.10 -23.80
C VAL A 127 5.03 5.79 -22.46
N ASP A 128 6.29 6.18 -22.37
CA ASP A 128 7.04 6.21 -21.13
C ASP A 128 6.96 7.63 -20.60
N ALA A 129 6.61 7.80 -19.33
CA ALA A 129 6.76 9.10 -18.72
C ALA A 129 7.31 9.03 -17.30
N THR A 130 8.10 10.03 -17.00
CA THR A 130 8.74 10.21 -15.70
C THR A 130 8.25 11.51 -15.13
N TYR A 131 7.48 11.41 -14.04
CA TYR A 131 6.98 12.55 -13.30
C TYR A 131 7.99 12.90 -12.20
N TYR A 132 8.60 14.08 -12.29
CA TYR A 132 9.54 14.57 -11.29
C TYR A 132 8.81 15.51 -10.31
N MET A 133 8.77 15.11 -9.04
CA MET A 133 8.08 15.85 -7.98
C MET A 133 9.06 16.40 -6.92
N PRO A 134 8.80 17.59 -6.37
CA PRO A 134 9.52 18.09 -5.20
C PRO A 134 9.26 17.23 -3.96
N ALA A 135 10.24 17.13 -3.05
CA ALA A 135 10.16 16.35 -1.81
C ALA A 135 8.86 16.55 -1.00
N ARG A 136 8.43 17.82 -0.83
CA ARG A 136 7.21 18.16 -0.07
C ARG A 136 5.95 17.58 -0.70
N VAL A 137 5.88 17.57 -2.03
CA VAL A 137 4.72 17.03 -2.78
C VAL A 137 4.69 15.51 -2.68
N LYS A 138 5.86 14.85 -2.74
CA LYS A 138 5.97 13.41 -2.51
C LYS A 138 5.40 12.99 -1.16
N GLU A 139 5.81 13.67 -0.07
CA GLU A 139 5.31 13.35 1.26
C GLU A 139 3.79 13.50 1.37
N GLN A 140 3.21 14.51 0.72
CA GLN A 140 1.76 14.68 0.68
C GLN A 140 1.08 13.55 -0.11
N ASN A 141 1.58 13.24 -1.30
CA ASN A 141 1.08 12.16 -2.14
C ASN A 141 1.14 10.79 -1.44
N ASP A 142 2.25 10.49 -0.77
CA ASP A 142 2.43 9.26 0.02
C ASP A 142 1.39 9.16 1.14
N ARG A 143 1.14 10.27 1.87
CA ARG A 143 0.08 10.31 2.91
C ARG A 143 -1.31 10.04 2.34
N TYR A 144 -1.65 10.64 1.19
CA TYR A 144 -2.94 10.43 0.54
C TYR A 144 -3.13 8.97 0.11
N LEU A 145 -2.11 8.36 -0.49
CA LEU A 145 -2.15 6.95 -0.90
C LEU A 145 -2.31 6.02 0.31
N SER A 146 -1.58 6.28 1.39
CA SER A 146 -1.74 5.52 2.65
C SER A 146 -3.16 5.64 3.21
N GLN A 147 -3.71 6.86 3.28
CA GLN A 147 -5.06 7.09 3.80
C GLN A 147 -6.15 6.42 2.93
N ALA A 148 -6.00 6.48 1.60
CA ALA A 148 -6.92 5.82 0.67
C ALA A 148 -6.88 4.29 0.83
N ALA A 149 -5.69 3.71 0.93
CA ALA A 149 -5.50 2.28 1.15
C ALA A 149 -6.09 1.83 2.51
N GLU A 150 -5.90 2.62 3.57
CA GLU A 150 -6.52 2.38 4.87
C GLU A 150 -8.05 2.41 4.81
N THR A 151 -8.63 3.34 4.06
CA THR A 151 -10.08 3.47 3.89
C THR A 151 -10.66 2.25 3.16
N VAL A 152 -10.07 1.86 2.02
CA VAL A 152 -10.49 0.66 1.29
C VAL A 152 -10.36 -0.60 2.15
N ASN A 153 -9.25 -0.75 2.86
CA ASN A 153 -9.07 -1.87 3.79
C ASN A 153 -10.12 -1.88 4.90
N ARG A 154 -10.50 -0.71 5.41
CA ARG A 154 -11.56 -0.58 6.41
C ARG A 154 -12.92 -1.00 5.85
N ASP A 155 -13.29 -0.54 4.66
CA ASP A 155 -14.58 -0.86 4.04
C ASP A 155 -14.68 -2.36 3.70
N VAL A 156 -13.61 -2.96 3.16
CA VAL A 156 -13.53 -4.40 2.94
C VAL A 156 -13.67 -5.16 4.26
N ARG A 157 -12.99 -4.72 5.32
CA ARG A 157 -13.12 -5.34 6.66
C ARG A 157 -14.55 -5.23 7.20
N LEU A 158 -15.20 -4.08 7.06
CA LEU A 158 -16.58 -3.87 7.50
C LEU A 158 -17.56 -4.73 6.71
N ASN A 159 -17.41 -4.84 5.40
CA ASN A 159 -18.26 -5.68 4.55
C ASN A 159 -18.09 -7.18 4.89
N VAL A 160 -16.84 -7.62 5.11
CA VAL A 160 -16.57 -9.00 5.56
C VAL A 160 -17.16 -9.24 6.95
N PHE A 161 -17.08 -8.27 7.85
CA PHE A 161 -17.68 -8.33 9.18
C PHE A 161 -19.20 -8.46 9.13
N GLU A 162 -19.89 -7.62 8.36
CA GLU A 162 -21.34 -7.65 8.20
C GLU A 162 -21.81 -8.99 7.62
N LEU A 163 -21.09 -9.51 6.62
CA LEU A 163 -21.38 -10.80 6.01
C LEU A 163 -21.28 -11.94 7.02
N ILE A 164 -20.24 -11.92 7.86
CA ILE A 164 -19.94 -12.95 8.84
C ILE A 164 -20.89 -12.88 10.04
N ASN A 165 -21.19 -11.70 10.56
CA ASN A 165 -22.06 -11.55 11.74
C ASN A 165 -23.56 -11.67 11.43
N GLY A 166 -23.96 -11.52 10.16
CA GLY A 166 -25.35 -11.65 9.75
C GLY A 166 -25.90 -13.08 9.79
N THR A 167 -25.06 -14.11 10.02
CA THR A 167 -25.50 -15.51 9.99
C THR A 167 -24.93 -16.35 11.14
N ASP A 168 -25.70 -16.53 12.22
CA ASP A 168 -25.38 -17.52 13.28
C ASP A 168 -25.34 -18.97 12.72
N GLN A 169 -25.89 -19.18 11.52
CA GLN A 169 -25.86 -20.46 10.79
C GLN A 169 -24.50 -20.79 10.15
N ALA A 170 -23.57 -19.83 10.03
CA ALA A 170 -22.25 -20.06 9.43
C ALA A 170 -21.12 -20.23 10.47
N MET A 171 -21.42 -20.09 11.77
CA MET A 171 -20.45 -20.24 12.84
C MET A 171 -20.15 -21.74 13.07
N ASP A 172 -19.03 -22.20 12.55
CA ASP A 172 -18.57 -23.59 12.57
C ASP A 172 -17.46 -23.86 13.61
N LEU A 173 -17.17 -22.86 14.46
CA LEU A 173 -16.15 -22.90 15.50
C LEU A 173 -16.69 -22.44 16.86
N GLU A 174 -16.37 -23.21 17.90
CA GLU A 174 -16.51 -22.82 19.31
C GLU A 174 -15.12 -22.74 19.96
N ILE A 175 -14.77 -21.56 20.48
CA ILE A 175 -13.56 -21.33 21.26
C ILE A 175 -13.94 -21.35 22.75
N VAL A 176 -13.40 -22.33 23.47
CA VAL A 176 -13.64 -22.54 24.90
C VAL A 176 -12.51 -21.93 25.71
N VAL A 177 -12.86 -21.08 26.68
CA VAL A 177 -11.92 -20.38 27.56
C VAL A 177 -12.44 -20.43 28.99
N GLY A 178 -11.86 -21.32 29.82
CA GLY A 178 -12.45 -21.65 31.12
C GLY A 178 -13.87 -22.18 30.96
N ASP A 179 -14.83 -21.55 31.65
CA ASP A 179 -16.26 -21.86 31.55
C ASP A 179 -16.97 -21.09 30.43
N GLY A 180 -16.28 -20.16 29.78
CA GLY A 180 -16.83 -19.31 28.72
C GLY A 180 -16.67 -19.90 27.32
N LYS A 181 -17.58 -19.54 26.42
CA LYS A 181 -17.58 -19.95 25.01
C LYS A 181 -17.70 -18.74 24.09
N ILE A 182 -16.95 -18.78 22.98
CA ILE A 182 -16.95 -17.76 21.94
C ILE A 182 -17.17 -18.46 20.60
N LYS A 183 -18.26 -18.13 19.91
CA LYS A 183 -18.50 -18.65 18.56
C LYS A 183 -17.69 -17.86 17.53
N GLY A 184 -17.29 -18.52 16.44
CA GLY A 184 -16.58 -17.91 15.34
C GLY A 184 -16.62 -18.74 14.08
N HIS A 185 -15.72 -18.43 13.14
CA HIS A 185 -15.66 -19.03 11.82
C HIS A 185 -14.26 -19.56 11.54
N LYS A 186 -14.13 -20.87 11.29
CA LYS A 186 -12.84 -21.52 10.98
C LYS A 186 -12.17 -20.85 9.79
N ALA A 187 -12.91 -20.67 8.69
CA ALA A 187 -12.38 -20.08 7.46
C ALA A 187 -11.79 -18.68 7.66
N PHE A 188 -12.44 -17.84 8.45
CA PHE A 188 -11.96 -16.49 8.74
C PHE A 188 -10.70 -16.51 9.61
N LEU A 189 -10.71 -17.29 10.70
CA LEU A 189 -9.54 -17.37 11.58
C LEU A 189 -8.34 -18.04 10.89
N SER A 190 -8.56 -19.03 10.01
CA SER A 190 -7.53 -19.59 9.13
C SER A 190 -6.89 -18.53 8.23
N LEU A 191 -7.69 -17.63 7.67
CA LEU A 191 -7.18 -16.59 6.77
C LEU A 191 -6.24 -15.62 7.49
N VAL A 192 -6.57 -15.23 8.72
CA VAL A 192 -5.85 -14.18 9.46
C VAL A 192 -4.73 -14.71 10.37
N SER A 193 -4.70 -16.01 10.64
CA SER A 193 -3.73 -16.64 11.54
C SER A 193 -3.23 -17.97 10.97
N PRO A 194 -1.93 -18.09 10.68
CA PRO A 194 -1.32 -19.36 10.28
C PRO A 194 -1.50 -20.47 11.33
N VAL A 195 -1.59 -20.10 12.61
CA VAL A 195 -1.79 -21.05 13.71
C VAL A 195 -3.21 -21.63 13.68
N PHE A 196 -4.23 -20.78 13.54
CA PHE A 196 -5.60 -21.27 13.34
C PHE A 196 -5.74 -22.04 12.03
N ASN A 197 -5.06 -21.62 10.97
CA ASN A 197 -5.04 -22.36 9.71
C ASN A 197 -4.52 -23.79 9.93
N ALA A 198 -3.35 -23.94 10.55
CA ALA A 198 -2.79 -25.24 10.86
C ALA A 198 -3.72 -26.08 11.77
N MET A 199 -4.42 -25.46 12.73
CA MET A 199 -5.41 -26.14 13.56
C MET A 199 -6.59 -26.72 12.77
N PHE A 200 -6.96 -26.12 11.62
CA PHE A 200 -8.16 -26.50 10.87
C PHE A 200 -7.88 -27.26 9.56
N THR A 201 -6.66 -27.18 9.01
CA THR A 201 -6.31 -27.84 7.73
C THR A 201 -5.78 -29.27 7.87
N HIS A 202 -5.39 -29.69 9.07
CA HIS A 202 -4.87 -31.02 9.34
C HIS A 202 -5.92 -31.93 9.99
N ASN A 203 -5.67 -33.23 10.06
CA ASN A 203 -6.57 -34.20 10.71
C ASN A 203 -6.45 -34.12 12.25
N THR A 204 -6.72 -32.94 12.80
CA THR A 204 -6.64 -32.60 14.22
C THR A 204 -8.02 -32.71 14.89
N GLN A 205 -8.03 -32.77 16.21
CA GLN A 205 -9.28 -32.81 16.98
C GLN A 205 -10.08 -31.51 16.78
N GLU A 206 -9.41 -30.38 16.67
CA GLU A 206 -9.98 -29.05 16.44
C GLU A 206 -10.69 -28.98 15.08
N ALA A 207 -10.07 -29.53 14.04
CA ALA A 207 -10.66 -29.59 12.70
C ALA A 207 -11.96 -30.41 12.69
N GLN A 208 -11.95 -31.59 13.33
CA GLN A 208 -13.07 -32.52 13.38
C GLN A 208 -14.22 -32.06 14.29
N SER A 209 -13.90 -31.58 15.50
CA SER A 209 -14.89 -31.19 16.50
C SER A 209 -15.43 -29.78 16.31
N GLY A 210 -14.66 -28.90 15.66
CA GLY A 210 -14.95 -27.46 15.65
C GLY A 210 -14.82 -26.81 17.03
N VAL A 211 -14.09 -27.42 17.95
CA VAL A 211 -13.85 -26.86 19.29
C VAL A 211 -12.36 -26.59 19.48
N VAL A 212 -12.01 -25.36 19.84
CA VAL A 212 -10.65 -24.95 20.23
C VAL A 212 -10.65 -24.55 21.69
N THR A 213 -9.80 -25.17 22.50
CA THR A 213 -9.66 -24.78 23.92
C THR A 213 -8.44 -23.90 24.10
N ILE A 214 -8.62 -22.68 24.59
CA ILE A 214 -7.54 -21.75 24.91
C ILE A 214 -7.41 -21.65 26.43
N LYS A 215 -6.21 -21.98 26.95
CA LYS A 215 -5.95 -22.05 28.40
C LYS A 215 -5.03 -20.93 28.91
N ASP A 216 -4.26 -20.32 28.02
CA ASP A 216 -3.20 -19.37 28.39
C ASP A 216 -3.69 -17.92 28.53
N PHE A 217 -4.96 -17.67 28.22
CA PHE A 217 -5.59 -16.35 28.26
C PHE A 217 -6.95 -16.41 28.93
N ASP A 218 -7.33 -15.34 29.61
CA ASP A 218 -8.67 -15.18 30.15
C ASP A 218 -9.72 -14.93 29.04
N TYR A 219 -10.99 -15.17 29.36
CA TYR A 219 -12.10 -15.03 28.42
C TYR A 219 -12.18 -13.62 27.80
N ALA A 220 -11.95 -12.57 28.59
CA ALA A 220 -12.05 -11.19 28.09
C ALA A 220 -10.96 -10.89 27.07
N THR A 221 -9.73 -11.34 27.32
CA THR A 221 -8.60 -11.21 26.38
C THR A 221 -8.89 -11.94 25.07
N VAL A 222 -9.37 -13.19 25.12
CA VAL A 222 -9.70 -13.93 23.90
C VAL A 222 -10.87 -13.27 23.17
N LYS A 223 -11.93 -12.87 23.87
CA LYS A 223 -13.10 -12.23 23.25
C LYS A 223 -12.73 -10.93 22.56
N GLU A 224 -11.97 -10.06 23.22
CA GLU A 224 -11.49 -8.80 22.64
C GLU A 224 -10.58 -9.05 21.45
N ALA A 225 -9.68 -10.03 21.51
CA ALA A 225 -8.81 -10.37 20.40
C ALA A 225 -9.62 -10.85 19.19
N ILE A 226 -10.56 -11.77 19.40
CA ILE A 226 -11.44 -12.28 18.33
C ILE A 226 -12.29 -11.15 17.74
N ASP A 227 -12.90 -10.29 18.57
CA ASP A 227 -13.67 -9.13 18.13
C ASP A 227 -12.84 -8.17 17.28
N MET A 228 -11.59 -7.92 17.70
CA MET A 228 -10.65 -7.10 16.94
C MET A 228 -10.33 -7.71 15.57
N LEU A 229 -10.18 -9.04 15.48
CA LEU A 229 -9.97 -9.71 14.17
C LEU A 229 -11.18 -9.54 13.27
N TYR A 230 -12.38 -9.64 13.84
CA TYR A 230 -13.63 -9.37 13.14
C TYR A 230 -13.81 -7.88 12.78
N GLY A 231 -12.90 -6.98 13.16
CA GLY A 231 -12.95 -5.58 12.73
C GLY A 231 -13.78 -4.68 13.64
N ASN A 232 -14.16 -5.15 14.83
CA ASN A 232 -14.67 -4.26 15.85
C ASN A 232 -13.60 -3.21 16.20
N PRO A 233 -13.97 -1.93 16.34
CA PRO A 233 -13.02 -0.86 16.60
C PRO A 233 -12.26 -1.14 17.90
N PHE A 234 -10.95 -1.34 17.74
CA PHE A 234 -10.01 -1.60 18.81
C PHE A 234 -9.90 -0.39 19.75
N LYS A 235 -10.34 -0.54 21.00
CA LYS A 235 -10.26 0.48 22.06
C LYS A 235 -9.76 -0.17 23.37
N PRO A 236 -8.47 -0.49 23.47
CA PRO A 236 -7.93 -1.06 24.70
C PRO A 236 -8.10 -0.05 25.83
N ILE A 237 -8.61 -0.52 26.96
CA ILE A 237 -8.93 0.31 28.12
C ILE A 237 -7.64 0.80 28.81
N SER A 238 -6.52 0.09 28.61
CA SER A 238 -5.19 0.45 29.14
C SER A 238 -4.05 -0.19 28.34
N VAL A 239 -2.83 0.30 28.54
CA VAL A 239 -1.60 -0.33 27.99
C VAL A 239 -1.43 -1.76 28.49
N GLY A 240 -1.75 -2.02 29.75
CA GLY A 240 -1.72 -3.38 30.31
C GLY A 240 -2.60 -4.35 29.52
N ARG A 241 -3.86 -3.96 29.24
CA ARG A 241 -4.77 -4.76 28.39
C ARG A 241 -4.23 -4.94 26.97
N ALA A 242 -3.67 -3.88 26.37
CA ALA A 242 -3.05 -3.95 25.05
C ALA A 242 -1.88 -4.97 24.99
N ILE A 243 -1.07 -5.08 26.05
CA ILE A 243 0.01 -6.08 26.13
C ILE A 243 -0.54 -7.52 26.14
N TYR A 244 -1.63 -7.79 26.86
CA TYR A 244 -2.24 -9.13 26.83
C TYR A 244 -2.78 -9.50 25.44
N LEU A 245 -3.35 -8.53 24.73
CA LEU A 245 -3.79 -8.71 23.34
C LEU A 245 -2.61 -8.87 22.38
N LEU A 246 -1.50 -8.17 22.63
CA LEU A 246 -0.26 -8.34 21.85
C LEU A 246 0.28 -9.76 22.01
N LYS A 247 0.32 -10.28 23.24
CA LYS A 247 0.71 -11.68 23.52
C LYS A 247 -0.18 -12.68 22.78
N PHE A 248 -1.50 -12.44 22.75
CA PHE A 248 -2.41 -13.27 21.96
C PHE A 248 -2.07 -13.18 20.46
N ALA A 249 -1.93 -11.97 19.91
CA ALA A 249 -1.63 -11.76 18.51
C ALA A 249 -0.30 -12.41 18.08
N GLU A 250 0.74 -12.33 18.92
CA GLU A 250 2.02 -13.00 18.68
C GLU A 250 1.89 -14.52 18.71
N LYS A 251 1.21 -15.07 19.73
CA LYS A 251 1.01 -16.53 19.85
C LYS A 251 0.31 -17.11 18.62
N TYR A 252 -0.68 -16.39 18.11
CA TYR A 252 -1.44 -16.80 16.93
C TYR A 252 -0.87 -16.26 15.61
N ILE A 253 0.31 -15.62 15.64
CA ILE A 253 1.05 -15.10 14.47
C ILE A 253 0.18 -14.18 13.60
N ILE A 254 -0.53 -13.26 14.24
CA ILE A 254 -1.43 -12.29 13.60
C ILE A 254 -0.66 -10.98 13.38
N LYS A 255 0.23 -10.99 12.38
CA LYS A 255 1.22 -9.92 12.14
C LYS A 255 0.63 -8.51 12.12
N VAL A 256 -0.48 -8.30 11.41
CA VAL A 256 -1.13 -6.99 11.31
C VAL A 256 -1.65 -6.50 12.68
N ALA A 257 -2.14 -7.42 13.52
CA ALA A 257 -2.58 -7.07 14.86
C ALA A 257 -1.38 -6.71 15.76
N VAL A 258 -0.28 -7.47 15.67
CA VAL A 258 0.99 -7.18 16.36
C VAL A 258 1.46 -5.77 16.02
N ASP A 259 1.60 -5.45 14.73
CA ASP A 259 2.08 -4.13 14.28
C ASP A 259 1.21 -2.97 14.79
N ASN A 260 -0.12 -3.13 14.73
CA ASN A 260 -1.06 -2.12 15.20
C ASN A 260 -1.01 -1.94 16.72
N LEU A 261 -0.94 -3.04 17.47
CA LEU A 261 -0.86 -3.04 18.92
C LEU A 261 0.44 -2.41 19.40
N GLU A 262 1.58 -2.79 18.83
CA GLU A 262 2.87 -2.18 19.18
C GLU A 262 2.90 -0.68 18.89
N THR A 263 2.33 -0.25 17.77
CA THR A 263 2.26 1.17 17.41
C THR A 263 1.40 1.93 18.41
N TRP A 264 0.22 1.40 18.74
CA TRP A 264 -0.66 2.00 19.74
C TRP A 264 -0.01 2.06 21.13
N ILE A 265 0.65 0.98 21.56
CA ILE A 265 1.35 0.90 22.84
C ILE A 265 2.49 1.93 22.87
N SER A 266 3.27 2.05 21.79
CA SER A 266 4.39 3.00 21.68
C SER A 266 3.95 4.45 21.91
N ASP A 267 2.76 4.82 21.43
CA ASP A 267 2.20 6.17 21.57
C ASP A 267 1.54 6.43 22.93
N LYS A 268 1.25 5.37 23.69
CA LYS A 268 0.42 5.42 24.90
C LYS A 268 1.12 4.89 26.14
N ILE A 269 2.43 4.66 26.10
CA ILE A 269 3.22 4.22 27.26
C ILE A 269 2.91 5.13 28.45
N THR A 270 2.63 4.49 29.59
CA THR A 270 2.37 5.16 30.87
C THR A 270 3.41 4.71 31.88
N THR A 271 3.66 5.53 32.90
CA THR A 271 4.59 5.20 33.99
C THR A 271 4.20 3.90 34.70
N ASP A 272 2.90 3.64 34.87
CA ASP A 272 2.39 2.42 35.52
C ASP A 272 2.55 1.15 34.69
N ALA A 273 2.46 1.25 33.36
CA ALA A 273 2.63 0.10 32.48
C ALA A 273 4.09 -0.06 32.00
N PHE A 274 4.97 0.90 32.28
CA PHE A 274 6.31 0.95 31.68
C PHE A 274 7.13 -0.33 31.86
N ALA A 275 7.24 -0.81 33.11
CA ALA A 275 8.00 -2.03 33.41
C ALA A 275 7.41 -3.29 32.75
N LEU A 276 6.10 -3.31 32.46
CA LEU A 276 5.45 -4.39 31.72
C LEU A 276 5.81 -4.31 30.23
N VAL A 277 5.78 -3.12 29.63
CA VAL A 277 6.14 -2.92 28.21
C VAL A 277 7.61 -3.24 27.98
N VAL A 278 8.51 -2.82 28.87
CA VAL A 278 9.94 -3.16 28.78
C VAL A 278 10.17 -4.66 28.81
N ARG A 279 9.55 -5.39 29.75
CA ARG A 279 9.67 -6.87 29.78
C ARG A 279 9.23 -7.48 28.46
N HIS A 280 8.03 -7.11 27.99
CA HIS A 280 7.50 -7.63 26.72
C HIS A 280 8.43 -7.33 25.54
N ALA A 281 8.92 -6.09 25.44
CA ALA A 281 9.76 -5.66 24.33
C ALA A 281 11.08 -6.43 24.23
N TRP A 282 11.69 -6.78 25.38
CA TRP A 282 12.91 -7.56 25.42
C TRP A 282 12.67 -9.06 25.26
N GLU A 283 11.66 -9.62 25.93
CA GLU A 283 11.26 -11.03 25.82
C GLU A 283 10.95 -11.41 24.37
N HIS A 284 10.28 -10.51 23.63
CA HIS A 284 9.83 -10.75 22.27
C HIS A 284 10.71 -10.07 21.20
N SER A 285 11.84 -9.47 21.59
CA SER A 285 12.77 -8.77 20.70
C SER A 285 12.09 -7.73 19.79
N SER A 286 11.09 -7.01 20.30
CA SER A 286 10.37 -5.97 19.57
C SER A 286 11.18 -4.68 19.52
N GLU A 287 11.89 -4.45 18.41
CA GLU A 287 12.72 -3.24 18.23
C GLU A 287 11.89 -1.95 18.28
N LYS A 288 10.64 -1.97 17.80
CA LYS A 288 9.73 -0.83 17.86
C LYS A 288 9.44 -0.44 19.31
N LEU A 289 9.05 -1.41 20.14
CA LEU A 289 8.75 -1.16 21.54
C LEU A 289 10.01 -0.84 22.36
N LYS A 290 11.16 -1.46 22.06
CA LYS A 290 12.44 -1.11 22.70
C LYS A 290 12.80 0.35 22.47
N PHE A 291 12.67 0.83 21.24
CA PHE A 291 12.91 2.24 20.90
C PHE A 291 11.92 3.17 21.63
N ALA A 292 10.63 2.85 21.61
CA ALA A 292 9.62 3.64 22.31
C ALA A 292 9.87 3.70 23.84
N CYS A 293 10.24 2.57 24.44
CA CYS A 293 10.59 2.49 25.85
C CYS A 293 11.83 3.33 26.18
N GLY A 294 12.89 3.26 25.36
CA GLY A 294 14.10 4.06 25.53
C GLY A 294 13.80 5.55 25.50
N LYS A 295 13.01 6.00 24.53
CA LYS A 295 12.55 7.38 24.42
C LYS A 295 11.73 7.81 25.64
N PHE A 296 10.78 6.99 26.08
CA PHE A 296 9.92 7.29 27.23
C PHE A 296 10.73 7.38 28.53
N TYR A 297 11.68 6.46 28.74
CA TYR A 297 12.55 6.45 29.92
C TYR A 297 13.36 7.75 30.07
N HIS A 298 13.89 8.27 28.97
CA HIS A 298 14.68 9.52 28.98
C HIS A 298 13.84 10.77 29.21
N GLN A 299 12.52 10.67 29.03
CA GLN A 299 11.60 11.77 29.30
C GLN A 299 11.05 11.71 30.74
N ASN A 300 11.23 10.59 31.45
CA ASN A 300 10.61 10.29 32.74
C ASN A 300 11.59 9.53 33.66
N PHE A 301 12.76 10.14 33.95
CA PHE A 301 13.85 9.49 34.69
C PHE A 301 13.45 9.02 36.10
N GLU A 302 12.42 9.62 36.70
CA GLU A 302 11.87 9.24 38.00
C GLU A 302 11.36 7.80 38.05
N ILE A 303 11.06 7.19 36.90
CA ILE A 303 10.63 5.78 36.79
C ILE A 303 11.69 4.83 37.37
N GLY A 304 12.98 5.18 37.30
CA GLY A 304 14.07 4.37 37.85
C GLY A 304 13.93 4.08 39.35
N SER A 305 13.16 4.91 40.08
CA SER A 305 12.93 4.72 41.51
C SER A 305 11.79 3.75 41.84
N ARG A 306 10.94 3.40 40.87
CA ARG A 306 9.77 2.54 41.09
C ARG A 306 10.18 1.09 41.35
N ASN A 307 9.39 0.41 42.19
CA ASN A 307 9.68 -0.97 42.59
C ASN A 307 9.53 -1.97 41.44
N ASP A 308 8.54 -1.76 40.56
CA ASP A 308 8.31 -2.58 39.37
C ASP A 308 9.46 -2.47 38.35
N PHE A 309 10.05 -1.28 38.21
CA PHE A 309 11.24 -1.07 37.39
C PHE A 309 12.49 -1.73 37.97
N LYS A 310 12.68 -1.66 39.29
CA LYS A 310 13.84 -2.30 39.98
C LYS A 310 13.83 -3.83 39.88
N GLN A 311 12.71 -4.44 39.53
CA GLN A 311 12.59 -5.88 39.29
C GLN A 311 13.01 -6.29 37.87
N LEU A 312 13.31 -5.34 36.97
CA LEU A 312 13.83 -5.64 35.64
C LEU A 312 15.25 -6.18 35.72
N GLU A 313 15.61 -7.03 34.77
CA GLU A 313 16.96 -7.59 34.69
C GLU A 313 18.01 -6.49 34.40
N GLU A 314 19.19 -6.60 35.01
CA GLU A 314 20.22 -5.55 34.95
C GLU A 314 20.72 -5.28 33.51
N ASN A 315 20.83 -6.32 32.69
CA ASN A 315 21.14 -6.23 31.26
C ASN A 315 20.08 -5.43 30.49
N VAL A 316 18.79 -5.67 30.76
CA VAL A 316 17.67 -4.96 30.13
C VAL A 316 17.74 -3.47 30.47
N VAL A 317 18.00 -3.12 31.73
CA VAL A 317 18.14 -1.72 32.16
C VAL A 317 19.33 -1.03 31.48
N LYS A 318 20.48 -1.71 31.38
CA LYS A 318 21.66 -1.18 30.68
C LYS A 318 21.40 -0.95 29.19
N GLU A 319 20.74 -1.89 28.52
CA GLU A 319 20.41 -1.77 27.11
C GLU A 319 19.37 -0.66 26.86
N LEU A 320 18.33 -0.58 27.69
CA LEU A 320 17.29 0.45 27.65
C LEU A 320 17.88 1.86 27.70
N ALA A 321 18.89 2.09 28.55
CA ALA A 321 19.58 3.38 28.64
C ALA A 321 20.26 3.78 27.33
N ASN A 322 20.71 2.82 26.51
CA ASN A 322 21.39 3.09 25.25
C ASN A 322 20.44 3.42 24.09
N TYR A 323 19.17 2.99 24.16
CA TYR A 323 18.20 3.18 23.07
C TYR A 323 17.81 4.64 22.79
N ALA A 324 18.09 5.60 23.69
CA ALA A 324 17.85 7.02 23.39
C ALA A 324 19.00 7.73 22.69
N SER A 325 20.13 7.05 22.48
CA SER A 325 21.27 7.59 21.74
C SER A 325 21.24 7.25 20.24
N ARG A 326 20.25 6.46 19.82
CA ARG A 326 20.00 6.02 18.44
C ARG A 326 18.84 6.77 17.80
#